data_AF-A0A645EJB9-F1
#
_entry.id   AF-A0A645EJB9-F1
#
_cell.length_a   1.000
_cell.length_b   1.000
_cell.length_c   1.000
_cell.angle_alpha   90.00
_cell.angle_beta   90.00
_cell.angle_gamma   90.00
#
_symmetry.space_group_name_H-M   'P 1'
#
loop_
_entity.id
_entity.type
_entity.pdbx_description
1 polymer ?
#
loop_
_entity_poly.entity_id
_entity_poly.type
_entity_poly.pdbx_seq_one_letter_code
_entity_poly.pdbx_strand_id
1 'polypeptide(L)'
;MGIAVVIMTITGGLLFLFPEFIMSIFINDAEVIKDGASVLRLVAVSEPLFGALIILEGIFNGIGDTKTPVFISILSMWGVRISATYLCVSVFNLGLNAVWLCMIADNVVRFALLLYRFINGSWKKKFQQ
;
A
#
# COMPACT_ATOMS: atom_id res chain seq x y z
N MET A 1 6.62 12.86 -9.32
CA MET A 1 6.70 11.38 -9.30
C MET A 1 8.14 10.89 -9.10
N GLY A 2 9.11 11.26 -9.95
CA GLY A 2 10.48 10.73 -9.88
C GLY A 2 11.15 10.82 -8.50
N ILE A 3 11.12 11.98 -7.84
CA ILE A 3 11.78 12.20 -6.53
C ILE A 3 11.17 11.30 -5.44
N ALA A 4 9.84 11.20 -5.38
CA ALA A 4 9.16 10.38 -4.37
C ALA A 4 9.39 8.88 -4.59
N VAL A 5 9.45 8.43 -5.85
CA VAL A 5 9.79 7.04 -6.18
C VAL A 5 11.24 6.75 -5.78
N VAL A 6 12.18 7.67 -6.03
CA VAL A 6 13.59 7.52 -5.63
C VAL A 6 13.72 7.44 -4.11
N ILE A 7 13.06 8.33 -3.36
CA ILE A 7 13.08 8.30 -1.89
C ILE A 7 12.49 6.97 -1.37
N MET A 8 11.32 6.56 -1.86
CA MET A 8 10.67 5.31 -1.44
C MET A 8 11.51 4.07 -1.79
N THR A 9 12.21 4.10 -2.92
CA THR A 9 13.11 3.01 -3.33
C THR A 9 14.36 2.95 -2.45
N ILE A 10 14.92 4.11 -2.07
CA ILE A 10 16.06 4.19 -1.16
C ILE A 10 15.67 3.72 0.25
N THR A 11 14.53 4.19 0.77
CA THR A 11 14.03 3.77 2.09
C THR A 11 13.71 2.28 2.12
N GLY A 12 13.03 1.75 1.09
CA GLY A 12 12.76 0.32 0.97
C GLY A 12 14.03 -0.51 0.82
N GLY A 13 15.02 -0.02 0.07
CA GLY A 13 16.34 -0.66 0.00
C GLY A 13 17.02 -0.74 1.38
N LEU A 14 16.95 0.32 2.17
CA LEU A 14 17.50 0.37 3.53
C LEU A 14 16.78 -0.61 4.47
N LEU A 15 15.45 -0.66 4.42
CA LEU A 15 14.62 -1.57 5.21
C LEU A 15 14.83 -3.03 4.81
N PHE A 16 15.14 -3.30 3.55
CA PHE A 16 15.46 -4.64 3.06
C PHE A 16 16.84 -5.12 3.55
N LEU A 17 17.82 -4.22 3.64
CA LEU A 17 19.19 -4.53 4.08
C LEU A 17 19.30 -4.74 5.60
N PHE A 18 18.55 -3.98 6.41
CA PHE A 18 18.65 -4.03 7.87
C PHE A 18 17.30 -4.24 8.60
N PRO A 19 16.48 -5.24 8.23
CA PRO A 19 15.16 -5.42 8.84
C PRO A 19 15.24 -5.86 10.31
N GLU A 20 16.21 -6.70 10.66
CA GLU A 20 16.39 -7.21 12.03
C GLU A 20 16.86 -6.11 12.99
N PHE A 21 17.75 -5.22 12.53
CA PHE A 21 18.21 -4.07 13.32
C PHE A 21 17.04 -3.13 13.65
N ILE A 22 16.21 -2.81 12.65
CA ILE A 22 15.02 -1.97 12.84
C ILE A 22 14.05 -2.64 13.83
N MET A 23 13.79 -3.93 13.67
CA MET A 23 12.91 -4.68 14.59
C MET A 23 13.43 -4.73 16.02
N SER A 24 14.75 -4.90 16.21
CA SER A 24 15.40 -4.95 17.53
C SER A 24 15.32 -3.64 18.32
N ILE A 25 15.09 -2.50 17.66
CA ILE A 25 14.88 -1.21 18.34
C ILE A 25 13.53 -1.17 19.05
N PHE A 26 12.51 -1.84 18.50
CA PHE A 26 11.15 -1.81 19.03
C PHE A 26 10.82 -3.00 19.93
N ILE A 27 11.43 -4.15 19.66
CA ILE A 27 11.08 -5.44 20.28
C ILE A 27 12.37 -6.14 20.72
N ASN A 28 12.36 -6.74 21.92
CA ASN A 28 13.50 -7.50 22.46
C ASN A 28 13.31 -9.03 22.35
N ASP A 29 12.19 -9.49 21.79
CA ASP A 29 11.89 -10.91 21.59
C ASP A 29 12.40 -11.40 20.23
N ALA A 30 13.31 -12.38 20.25
CA ALA A 30 13.97 -12.91 19.06
C ALA A 30 13.02 -13.60 18.08
N GLU A 31 11.92 -14.21 18.56
CA GLU A 31 10.95 -14.89 17.71
C GLU A 31 10.14 -13.87 16.90
N VAL A 32 9.69 -12.81 17.57
CA VAL A 32 8.95 -11.70 16.96
C VAL A 32 9.82 -10.89 16.00
N ILE A 33 11.12 -10.71 16.31
CA ILE A 33 12.07 -10.04 15.40
C ILE A 33 12.16 -10.80 14.07
N LYS A 34 12.22 -12.14 14.11
CA LYS A 34 12.39 -12.97 12.92
C LYS A 34 11.15 -12.95 12.02
N ASP A 35 9.97 -13.00 12.64
CA ASP A 35 8.69 -12.90 11.94
C ASP A 35 8.50 -11.50 11.35
N GLY A 36 8.75 -10.45 12.14
CA GLY A 36 8.64 -9.08 11.67
C GLY A 36 9.69 -8.71 10.62
N ALA A 37 10.90 -9.28 10.65
CA ALA A 37 11.90 -9.07 9.61
C ALA A 37 11.45 -9.64 8.25
N SER A 38 10.79 -10.80 8.25
CA SER A 38 10.22 -11.40 7.04
C SER A 38 9.12 -10.52 6.44
N VAL A 39 8.26 -10.00 7.31
CA VAL A 39 7.22 -9.03 6.95
C VAL A 39 7.82 -7.73 6.41
N LEU A 40 8.82 -7.17 7.09
CA LEU A 40 9.46 -5.92 6.69
C LEU A 40 10.05 -6.02 5.28
N ARG A 41 10.70 -7.14 4.96
CA ARG A 41 11.21 -7.38 3.60
C ARG A 41 10.10 -7.38 2.56
N LEU A 42 8.96 -7.97 2.89
CA LEU A 42 7.80 -8.05 2.01
C LEU A 42 7.18 -6.65 1.80
N VAL A 43 7.10 -5.83 2.85
CA VAL A 43 6.65 -4.43 2.79
C VAL A 43 7.62 -3.57 2.00
N ALA A 44 8.93 -3.71 2.22
CA ALA A 44 9.97 -2.95 1.53
C ALA A 44 9.90 -3.09 -0.01
N VAL A 45 9.57 -4.29 -0.50
CA VAL A 45 9.37 -4.51 -1.95
C VAL A 45 8.12 -3.78 -2.47
N SER A 46 7.10 -3.61 -1.62
CA SER A 46 5.85 -2.93 -1.97
C SER A 46 5.86 -1.41 -1.75
N GLU A 47 6.87 -0.86 -1.05
CA GLU A 47 6.97 0.58 -0.76
C GLU A 47 6.96 1.49 -2.00
N PRO A 48 7.67 1.19 -3.11
CA PRO A 48 7.63 2.03 -4.29
C PRO A 48 6.22 2.15 -4.89
N LEU A 49 5.46 1.05 -4.84
CA LEU A 49 4.06 1.02 -5.27
C LEU A 49 3.18 1.88 -4.35
N PHE A 50 3.40 1.79 -3.04
CA PHE A 50 2.68 2.58 -2.06
C PHE A 50 2.97 4.08 -2.21
N GLY A 51 4.22 4.44 -2.48
CA GLY A 51 4.60 5.80 -2.84
C GLY A 51 3.89 6.30 -4.10
N ALA A 52 3.79 5.46 -5.14
CA ALA A 52 3.08 5.79 -6.36
C ALA A 52 1.57 6.01 -6.12
N LEU A 53 0.94 5.21 -5.26
CA LEU A 53 -0.45 5.38 -4.83
C LEU A 53 -0.68 6.74 -4.16
N ILE A 54 0.15 7.09 -3.15
CA ILE A 54 0.02 8.35 -2.41
C ILE A 54 0.16 9.55 -3.35
N ILE A 55 1.06 9.47 -4.34
CA ILE A 55 1.22 10.53 -5.33
C ILE A 55 -0.03 10.66 -6.20
N LEU A 56 -0.62 9.54 -6.65
CA LEU A 56 -1.88 9.56 -7.41
C LEU A 56 -3.03 10.15 -6.61
N GLU A 57 -3.18 9.76 -5.35
CA GLU A 57 -4.17 10.36 -4.44
C GLU A 57 -3.90 11.86 -4.25
N GLY A 58 -2.64 12.25 -4.09
CA GLY A 58 -2.22 13.66 -4.01
C GLY A 58 -2.54 14.45 -5.26
N ILE A 59 -2.38 13.85 -6.45
CA ILE A 59 -2.78 14.44 -7.73
C ILE A 59 -4.29 14.65 -7.71
N PHE A 60 -5.12 13.65 -7.40
CA PHE A 60 -6.57 13.82 -7.29
C PHE A 60 -7.01 14.82 -6.20
N ASN A 61 -6.23 15.00 -5.14
CA ASN A 61 -6.52 16.00 -4.12
C ASN A 61 -6.17 17.43 -4.56
N GLY A 62 -5.05 17.64 -5.27
CA GLY A 62 -4.52 18.95 -5.70
C GLY A 62 -5.34 19.66 -6.78
N ILE A 63 -6.52 19.16 -7.02
CA ILE A 63 -7.23 19.24 -8.28
C ILE A 63 -8.71 19.63 -8.04
N GLY A 64 -9.16 19.49 -6.78
CA GLY A 64 -10.53 19.65 -6.33
C GLY A 64 -11.46 18.42 -6.42
N ASP A 65 -10.96 17.21 -6.69
CA ASP A 65 -11.73 15.96 -6.73
C ASP A 65 -11.23 14.96 -5.67
N THR A 66 -11.41 15.34 -4.41
CA THR A 66 -11.12 14.52 -3.22
C THR A 66 -12.14 13.40 -3.00
N LYS A 67 -13.32 13.47 -3.62
CA LYS A 67 -14.40 12.48 -3.40
C LYS A 67 -14.08 11.15 -4.07
N THR A 68 -13.52 11.19 -5.27
CA THR A 68 -13.15 10.00 -6.03
C THR A 68 -12.14 9.09 -5.30
N PRO A 69 -10.99 9.57 -4.80
CA PRO A 69 -10.05 8.72 -4.07
C PRO A 69 -10.63 8.20 -2.76
N VAL A 70 -11.41 9.00 -2.03
CA VAL A 70 -12.06 8.55 -0.79
C VAL A 70 -13.03 7.39 -1.04
N PHE A 71 -13.87 7.49 -2.09
CA PHE A 71 -14.83 6.43 -2.40
C PHE A 71 -14.14 5.12 -2.82
N ILE A 72 -13.11 5.22 -3.67
CA ILE A 72 -12.31 4.05 -4.10
C ILE A 72 -11.59 3.42 -2.91
N SER A 73 -11.00 4.24 -2.03
CA SER A 73 -10.31 3.77 -0.83
C SER A 73 -11.27 3.06 0.13
N ILE A 74 -12.48 3.59 0.36
CA ILE A 74 -13.50 2.91 1.18
C ILE A 74 -13.92 1.58 0.53
N LEU A 75 -14.25 1.59 -0.76
CA LEU A 75 -14.67 0.38 -1.47
C LEU A 75 -13.59 -0.72 -1.43
N SER A 76 -12.34 -0.35 -1.64
CA SER A 76 -11.22 -1.30 -1.62
C SER A 76 -10.94 -1.80 -0.20
N MET A 77 -11.02 -0.93 0.81
CA MET A 77 -10.81 -1.32 2.21
C MET A 77 -11.85 -2.35 2.67
N TRP A 78 -13.12 -2.15 2.32
CA TRP A 78 -14.19 -3.05 2.72
C TRP A 78 -14.27 -4.28 1.81
N GLY A 79 -14.16 -4.06 0.51
CA GLY A 79 -14.33 -5.10 -0.51
C GLY A 79 -13.13 -6.01 -0.69
N VAL A 80 -11.90 -5.50 -0.54
CA VAL A 80 -10.65 -6.27 -0.71
C VAL A 80 -9.99 -6.53 0.63
N ARG A 81 -9.76 -5.50 1.45
CA ARG A 81 -9.01 -5.70 2.70
C ARG A 81 -9.79 -6.54 3.71
N ILE A 82 -11.00 -6.13 4.07
CA ILE A 82 -11.81 -6.86 5.07
C ILE A 82 -12.15 -8.28 4.59
N SER A 83 -12.59 -8.43 3.33
CA SER A 83 -12.94 -9.74 2.79
C SER A 83 -11.72 -10.66 2.67
N ALA A 84 -10.58 -10.18 2.17
CA ALA A 84 -9.37 -10.98 1.99
C ALA A 84 -8.73 -11.32 3.33
N THR A 85 -8.71 -10.40 4.30
CA THR A 85 -8.22 -10.70 5.66
C THR A 85 -9.11 -11.73 6.34
N TYR A 86 -10.44 -11.61 6.22
CA TYR A 86 -11.36 -12.60 6.78
C TYR A 86 -11.15 -13.99 6.15
N LEU A 87 -10.96 -14.06 4.84
CA LEU A 87 -10.65 -15.29 4.11
C LEU A 87 -9.29 -15.88 4.51
N CYS A 88 -8.23 -15.08 4.56
CA CYS A 88 -6.89 -15.58 4.90
C CYS A 88 -6.79 -16.05 6.34
N VAL A 89 -7.40 -15.33 7.28
CA VAL A 89 -7.36 -15.68 8.70
C VAL A 89 -8.29 -16.85 9.01
N SER A 90 -9.53 -16.83 8.52
CA SER A 90 -10.52 -17.88 8.84
C SER A 90 -10.34 -19.16 8.04
N VAL A 91 -9.93 -19.09 6.77
CA VAL A 91 -9.88 -20.28 5.89
C VAL A 91 -8.49 -20.92 5.88
N PHE A 92 -7.43 -20.11 5.83
CA PHE A 92 -6.08 -20.63 5.64
C PHE A 92 -5.25 -20.75 6.92
N ASN A 93 -5.70 -20.18 8.06
CA ASN A 93 -4.91 -20.10 9.30
C ASN A 93 -3.48 -19.55 9.07
N LEU A 94 -3.28 -18.81 7.98
CA LEU A 94 -1.98 -18.23 7.67
C LEU A 94 -1.78 -17.07 8.64
N GLY A 95 -0.69 -17.15 9.41
CA GLY A 95 -0.32 -16.16 10.40
C GLY A 95 -0.01 -14.78 9.82
N LEU A 96 0.83 -14.01 10.53
CA LEU A 96 1.10 -12.60 10.25
C LEU A 96 1.33 -12.29 8.75
N ASN A 97 2.12 -13.10 8.04
CA ASN A 97 2.49 -12.89 6.63
C ASN A 97 1.29 -12.76 5.67
N ALA A 98 0.20 -13.51 5.87
CA ALA A 98 -0.95 -13.43 4.96
C ALA A 98 -1.72 -12.11 5.10
N VAL A 99 -1.79 -11.56 6.31
CA VAL A 99 -2.41 -10.25 6.55
C VAL A 99 -1.67 -9.16 5.80
N TRP A 100 -0.34 -9.22 5.79
CA TRP A 100 0.51 -8.27 5.06
C TRP A 100 0.40 -8.43 3.54
N LEU A 101 0.31 -9.66 3.04
CA LEU A 101 0.01 -9.90 1.62
C LEU A 101 -1.36 -9.36 1.21
N CYS A 102 -2.39 -9.52 2.05
CA CYS A 102 -3.71 -8.92 1.82
C CYS A 102 -3.63 -7.39 1.77
N MET A 103 -2.84 -6.77 2.65
CA MET A 103 -2.63 -5.32 2.65
C MET A 103 -1.97 -4.85 1.36
N ILE A 104 -0.96 -5.57 0.87
CA ILE A 104 -0.30 -5.23 -0.40
C ILE A 104 -1.25 -5.41 -1.57
N ALA A 105 -2.06 -6.47 -1.57
CA ALA A 105 -3.09 -6.67 -2.58
C ALA A 105 -4.12 -5.52 -2.59
N ASP A 106 -4.60 -5.06 -1.43
CA ASP A 106 -5.48 -3.87 -1.31
C ASP A 106 -4.81 -2.63 -1.93
N ASN A 107 -3.54 -2.39 -1.62
CA ASN A 107 -2.79 -1.26 -2.17
C ASN A 107 -2.62 -1.35 -3.70
N VAL A 108 -2.33 -2.55 -4.23
CA VAL A 108 -2.24 -2.79 -5.68
C VAL A 108 -3.58 -2.52 -6.35
N VAL A 109 -4.69 -3.01 -5.78
CA VAL A 109 -6.03 -2.80 -6.33
C VAL A 109 -6.42 -1.33 -6.30
N ARG A 110 -6.19 -0.62 -5.19
CA ARG A 110 -6.43 0.83 -5.11
C ARG A 110 -5.62 1.58 -6.15
N PHE A 111 -4.33 1.24 -6.30
CA PHE A 111 -3.46 1.86 -7.29
C PHE A 111 -3.98 1.62 -8.70
N ALA A 112 -4.36 0.39 -9.04
CA ALA A 112 -4.92 0.05 -10.34
C ALA A 112 -6.23 0.79 -10.62
N LEU A 113 -7.14 0.87 -9.63
CA LEU A 113 -8.43 1.57 -9.76
C LEU A 113 -8.24 3.09 -9.94
N LEU A 114 -7.36 3.70 -9.15
CA LEU A 114 -7.02 5.12 -9.27
C LEU A 114 -6.33 5.42 -10.59
N LEU A 115 -5.39 4.57 -11.02
CA LEU A 115 -4.69 4.71 -12.29
C LEU A 115 -5.66 4.55 -13.48
N TYR A 116 -6.54 3.55 -13.43
CA TYR A 116 -7.59 3.37 -14.44
C TYR A 116 -8.51 4.59 -14.52
N ARG A 117 -8.93 5.15 -13.38
CA ARG A 117 -9.74 6.37 -13.32
C ARG A 117 -9.00 7.60 -13.84
N PHE A 118 -7.71 7.71 -13.54
CA PHE A 118 -6.83 8.77 -14.03
C PHE A 118 -6.72 8.72 -15.56
N ILE A 119 -6.50 7.54 -16.14
CA ILE A 119 -6.41 7.33 -17.59
C ILE A 119 -7.77 7.56 -18.27
N ASN A 120 -8.88 7.09 -17.66
CA ASN A 120 -10.23 7.30 -18.19
C ASN A 120 -10.73 8.75 -18.10
N GLY A 121 -9.93 9.67 -17.56
CA GLY A 121 -10.00 11.08 -17.95
C GLY A 121 -11.34 11.77 -17.69
N SER A 122 -12.04 11.48 -16.59
CA SER A 122 -13.22 12.27 -16.17
C SER A 122 -12.86 13.75 -15.89
N TRP A 123 -11.57 14.03 -15.79
CA TRP A 123 -10.94 15.33 -15.72
C TRP A 123 -11.22 16.30 -16.86
N LYS A 124 -11.37 15.81 -18.09
CA LYS A 124 -11.65 16.68 -19.23
C LYS A 124 -13.09 17.22 -19.22
N LYS A 125 -14.00 16.64 -18.44
CA LYS A 125 -15.41 17.07 -18.45
C LYS A 125 -15.70 18.29 -17.59
N LYS A 126 -14.79 18.71 -16.70
CA LYS A 126 -15.04 19.84 -15.78
C LYS A 126 -14.57 21.21 -16.29
N PHE A 127 -13.88 21.26 -17.43
CA PHE A 127 -13.46 22.52 -18.10
C PHE A 127 -14.31 22.87 -19.34
N GLN A 128 -15.44 22.18 -19.56
CA GLN A 128 -16.38 22.45 -20.67
C GLN A 128 -17.80 22.81 -20.19
N GLN A 129 -17.98 23.24 -18.93
CA GLN A 129 -19.21 23.87 -18.46
C GLN A 129 -18.92 25.26 -17.91
#